data_AF-A0A9E1T1J6-F1
#
_entry.id   AF-A0A9E1T1J6-F1
#
_cell.length_a   1.000
_cell.length_b   1.000
_cell.length_c   1.000
_cell.angle_alpha   90.00
_cell.angle_beta   90.00
_cell.angle_gamma   90.00
#
_symmetry.space_group_name_H-M   'P 1'
#
loop_
_entity.id
_entity.type
_entity.pdbx_description
1 polymer ?
#
loop_
_entity_poly.entity_id
_entity_poly.type
_entity_poly.pdbx_seq_one_letter_code
_entity_poly.pdbx_strand_id
1 'polypeptide(L)'
;AWRDLEGYYTRYGPVEQLVSGGVDDRYVIMNAGDAMYLQFEALDPPKDGYIRDYIFFSDGWVKDGDWNTVDSRTVNPLPFHTMSGYPYAPEERPVELLPSHPDWQEYHTRYITPAPFRDVLK
;
A
#
# COMPACT_ATOMS: atom_id res chain seq x y z
N ALA A 1 -16.03 10.65 9.28
CA ALA A 1 -14.61 10.37 9.03
C ALA A 1 -14.38 8.87 9.18
N TRP A 2 -13.47 8.27 8.42
CA TRP A 2 -13.02 6.88 8.64
C TRP A 2 -11.97 6.86 9.74
N ARG A 3 -11.82 5.73 10.43
CA ARG A 3 -10.75 5.57 11.42
C ARG A 3 -9.49 5.11 10.71
N ASP A 4 -8.58 6.05 10.45
CA ASP A 4 -7.28 5.74 9.87
C ASP A 4 -6.43 4.89 10.81
N LEU A 5 -5.61 4.02 10.21
CA LEU A 5 -4.60 3.25 10.90
C LEU A 5 -3.37 4.16 11.10
N GLU A 6 -2.89 4.26 12.34
CA GLU A 6 -1.77 5.16 12.63
C GLU A 6 -0.46 4.62 12.03
N GLY A 7 0.31 5.47 11.37
CA GLY A 7 1.58 5.06 10.76
C GLY A 7 2.06 5.95 9.63
N TYR A 8 3.18 5.55 9.03
CA TYR A 8 3.72 6.17 7.82
C TYR A 8 3.12 5.53 6.58
N TYR A 9 2.63 6.38 5.70
CA TYR A 9 2.10 6.05 4.39
C TYR A 9 2.99 6.63 3.31
N THR A 10 2.83 6.11 2.09
CA THR A 10 3.52 6.66 0.93
C THR A 10 3.05 8.10 0.67
N ARG A 11 4.01 8.98 0.41
CA ARG A 11 3.78 10.36 -0.02
C ARG A 11 3.04 10.39 -1.35
N TYR A 12 2.36 11.49 -1.64
CA TYR A 12 1.81 11.70 -2.98
C TYR A 12 2.92 11.96 -4.00
N GLY A 13 2.62 11.62 -5.25
CA GLY A 13 3.51 11.80 -6.39
C GLY A 13 3.99 10.49 -7.00
N PRO A 14 5.05 10.55 -7.83
CA PRO A 14 5.61 9.39 -8.53
C PRO A 14 6.02 8.26 -7.57
N VAL A 15 5.66 7.03 -7.91
CA VAL A 15 5.92 5.79 -7.16
C VAL A 15 6.35 4.63 -8.05
N GLU A 16 6.70 4.91 -9.31
CA GLU A 16 7.02 3.93 -10.35
C GLU A 16 8.15 2.99 -9.90
N GLN A 17 9.15 3.51 -9.19
CA GLN A 17 10.28 2.71 -8.70
C GLN A 17 9.88 1.67 -7.62
N LEU A 18 8.73 1.84 -6.98
CA LEU A 18 8.19 0.86 -6.03
C LEU A 18 7.43 -0.27 -6.75
N VAL A 19 6.96 -0.06 -7.99
CA VAL A 19 6.07 -1.00 -8.70
C VAL A 19 6.67 -1.56 -9.99
N SER A 20 7.79 -1.00 -10.48
CA SER A 20 8.45 -1.44 -11.71
C SER A 20 9.33 -2.69 -11.53
N GLY A 21 9.61 -3.09 -10.29
CA GLY A 21 10.49 -4.23 -9.96
C GLY A 21 9.88 -5.61 -10.18
N GLY A 22 8.57 -5.68 -10.42
CA GLY A 22 7.79 -6.92 -10.41
C GLY A 22 7.07 -7.10 -9.08
N VAL A 23 6.73 -8.35 -8.74
CA VAL A 23 6.16 -8.69 -7.42
C VAL A 23 7.31 -8.86 -6.43
N ASP A 24 7.42 -7.91 -5.51
CA ASP A 24 8.38 -7.90 -4.40
C ASP A 24 7.69 -7.42 -3.11
N ASP A 25 8.45 -7.20 -2.03
CA ASP A 25 7.94 -6.74 -0.74
C ASP A 25 8.20 -5.24 -0.51
N ARG A 26 8.30 -4.44 -1.58
CA ARG A 26 8.28 -2.97 -1.53
C ARG A 26 6.86 -2.49 -1.79
N TYR A 27 6.36 -1.54 -1.00
CA TYR A 27 4.92 -1.23 -0.99
C TYR A 27 4.60 0.21 -1.34
N VAL A 28 3.58 0.42 -2.16
CA VAL A 28 2.81 1.68 -2.12
C VAL A 28 1.81 1.57 -0.96
N ILE A 29 2.10 2.23 0.16
CA ILE A 29 1.26 2.19 1.36
C ILE A 29 0.18 3.27 1.26
N MET A 30 -1.05 2.85 0.95
CA MET A 30 -2.20 3.73 0.73
C MET A 30 -3.13 3.74 1.95
N ASN A 31 -3.66 4.92 2.27
CA ASN A 31 -4.71 5.11 3.26
C ASN A 31 -6.09 5.18 2.59
N ALA A 32 -7.15 5.08 3.40
CA ALA A 32 -8.51 5.31 2.96
C ALA A 32 -8.64 6.67 2.25
N GLY A 33 -9.17 6.66 1.03
CA GLY A 33 -9.36 7.85 0.20
C GLY A 33 -8.17 8.23 -0.68
N ASP A 34 -7.02 7.56 -0.56
CA ASP A 34 -5.94 7.72 -1.54
C ASP A 34 -6.31 7.04 -2.87
N ALA A 35 -5.72 7.53 -3.95
CA ALA A 35 -5.88 6.97 -5.30
C ALA A 35 -4.53 6.79 -5.97
N MET A 36 -4.38 5.69 -6.72
CA MET A 36 -3.25 5.43 -7.59
C MET A 36 -3.74 5.47 -9.04
N TYR A 37 -3.02 6.19 -9.88
CA TYR A 37 -3.35 6.34 -11.30
C TYR A 37 -2.33 5.57 -12.13
N LEU A 38 -2.80 4.59 -12.89
CA LEU A 38 -1.96 3.86 -13.83
C LEU A 38 -2.00 4.55 -15.19
N GLN A 39 -0.82 4.92 -15.67
CA GLN A 39 -0.63 5.51 -16.99
C GLN A 39 0.25 4.56 -17.80
N PHE A 40 -0.18 4.23 -19.00
CA PHE A 40 0.54 3.36 -19.91
C PHE A 40 0.41 3.90 -21.33
N GLU A 41 1.43 3.65 -22.14
CA GLU A 41 1.43 4.02 -23.55
C GLU A 41 0.26 3.36 -24.27
N ALA A 42 -0.46 4.15 -25.07
CA ALA A 42 -1.58 3.63 -25.84
C ALA A 42 -1.08 2.63 -26.89
N LEU A 43 -1.72 1.47 -26.94
CA LEU A 43 -1.47 0.49 -28.00
C LEU A 43 -2.17 0.93 -29.29
N ASP A 44 -1.59 0.57 -30.44
CA ASP A 44 -2.20 0.77 -31.77
C ASP A 44 -3.66 0.29 -31.80
N PRO A 45 -4.57 0.89 -32.60
CA PRO A 45 -5.96 0.49 -32.67
C PRO A 45 -6.16 -1.04 -32.86
N PRO A 46 -7.21 -1.64 -32.27
CA PRO A 46 -7.51 -3.04 -32.55
C PRO A 46 -7.90 -3.23 -34.02
N LYS A 47 -7.83 -4.47 -34.50
CA LYS A 47 -8.27 -4.81 -35.87
C LYS A 47 -9.76 -4.50 -36.05
N ASP A 48 -10.17 -4.24 -37.29
CA ASP A 48 -11.58 -4.02 -37.62
C ASP A 48 -12.47 -5.16 -37.11
N GLY A 49 -13.56 -4.79 -36.44
CA GLY A 49 -14.48 -5.74 -35.81
C GLY A 49 -14.06 -6.23 -34.42
N TYR A 50 -12.91 -5.80 -33.89
CA TYR A 50 -12.46 -6.14 -32.53
C TYR A 50 -12.69 -4.97 -31.56
N ILE A 51 -13.06 -5.29 -30.34
CA ILE A 51 -13.11 -4.35 -29.20
C ILE A 51 -11.93 -4.69 -28.28
N ARG A 52 -11.25 -3.67 -27.77
CA ARG A 52 -10.16 -3.82 -26.82
C ARG A 52 -10.67 -3.63 -25.40
N ASP A 53 -10.36 -4.60 -24.55
CA ASP A 53 -10.54 -4.54 -23.10
C ASP A 53 -9.18 -4.57 -22.39
N TYR A 54 -9.17 -4.16 -21.13
CA TYR A 54 -7.99 -4.12 -20.27
C TYR A 54 -8.26 -4.90 -18.99
N ILE A 55 -7.27 -5.66 -18.53
CA ILE A 55 -7.28 -6.31 -17.22
C ILE A 55 -6.15 -5.67 -16.42
N PHE A 56 -6.51 -5.19 -15.22
CA PHE A 56 -5.54 -4.74 -14.25
C PHE A 56 -5.27 -5.86 -13.25
N PHE A 57 -4.01 -6.24 -13.11
CA PHE A 57 -3.54 -7.15 -12.08
C PHE A 57 -2.79 -6.35 -11.01
N SER A 58 -3.22 -6.49 -9.76
CA SER A 58 -2.54 -5.95 -8.60
C SER A 58 -2.17 -7.07 -7.65
N ASP A 59 -0.92 -7.07 -7.21
CA ASP A 59 -0.47 -7.86 -6.08
C ASP A 59 -0.36 -6.94 -4.85
N GLY A 60 -0.87 -7.38 -3.72
CA GLY A 60 -0.84 -6.58 -2.51
C GLY A 60 -1.76 -7.08 -1.41
N TRP A 61 -1.83 -6.29 -0.34
CA TRP A 61 -2.49 -6.65 0.91
C TRP A 61 -3.52 -5.61 1.32
N VAL A 62 -4.56 -6.06 2.02
CA VAL A 62 -5.57 -5.19 2.61
C VAL A 62 -5.60 -5.44 4.11
N LYS A 63 -5.50 -4.35 4.87
CA LYS A 63 -5.68 -4.37 6.32
C LYS A 63 -6.88 -3.51 6.69
N ASP A 64 -7.84 -4.12 7.38
CA ASP A 64 -9.04 -3.44 7.84
C ASP A 64 -8.78 -2.77 9.22
N GLY A 65 -9.50 -1.68 9.46
CA GLY A 65 -9.58 -1.00 10.76
C GLY A 65 -10.64 -1.61 11.70
N ASP A 66 -11.25 -2.74 11.33
CA ASP A 66 -12.18 -3.48 12.18
C ASP A 66 -11.52 -3.94 13.50
N TRP A 67 -12.28 -3.94 14.58
CA TRP A 67 -11.77 -4.32 15.90
C TRP A 67 -11.34 -5.78 16.02
N ASN A 68 -11.85 -6.65 15.16
CA ASN A 68 -11.47 -8.06 15.11
C ASN A 68 -10.27 -8.32 14.18
N THR A 69 -9.78 -7.29 13.49
CA THR A 69 -8.55 -7.38 12.68
C THR A 69 -7.33 -7.22 13.57
N VAL A 70 -6.36 -8.13 13.41
CA VAL A 70 -5.08 -8.05 14.12
C VAL A 70 -4.37 -6.75 13.77
N ASP A 71 -3.88 -6.05 14.80
CA ASP A 71 -3.18 -4.77 14.67
C ASP A 71 -3.98 -3.68 13.91
N SER A 72 -5.31 -3.71 13.98
CA SER A 72 -6.22 -2.78 13.27
C SER A 72 -6.11 -1.30 13.64
N ARG A 73 -5.25 -0.95 14.59
CA ARG A 73 -5.02 0.43 15.02
C ARG A 73 -3.86 1.08 14.30
N THR A 74 -2.99 0.30 13.68
CA THR A 74 -1.72 0.76 13.10
C THR A 74 -1.48 0.14 11.74
N VAL A 75 -0.79 0.86 10.86
CA VAL A 75 -0.37 0.33 9.54
C VAL A 75 0.50 -0.90 9.73
N ASN A 76 1.45 -0.82 10.66
CA ASN A 76 2.37 -1.91 10.98
C ASN A 76 1.69 -3.03 11.80
N PRO A 77 2.24 -4.26 11.74
CA PRO A 77 3.32 -4.70 10.83
C PRO A 77 2.81 -4.83 9.38
N LEU A 78 3.65 -4.50 8.39
CA LEU A 78 3.36 -4.76 6.98
C LEU A 78 3.54 -6.24 6.67
N PRO A 79 2.59 -6.91 6.00
CA PRO A 79 2.76 -8.29 5.54
C PRO A 79 3.85 -8.40 4.46
N PHE A 80 4.31 -9.62 4.19
CA PHE A 80 5.21 -9.95 3.09
C PHE A 80 4.98 -11.38 2.60
N HIS A 81 5.40 -11.68 1.38
CA HIS A 81 5.00 -12.91 0.68
C HIS A 81 5.46 -14.21 1.35
N THR A 82 6.65 -14.20 1.94
CA THR A 82 7.30 -15.39 2.51
C THR A 82 7.13 -15.52 4.02
N MET A 83 6.25 -14.72 4.63
CA MET A 83 6.03 -14.75 6.08
C MET A 83 5.43 -16.08 6.53
N SER A 84 5.85 -16.59 7.69
CA SER A 84 5.30 -17.83 8.24
C SER A 84 3.81 -17.73 8.61
N GLY A 85 3.35 -16.52 8.94
CA GLY A 85 1.97 -16.18 9.22
C GLY A 85 1.83 -14.69 9.55
N TYR A 86 0.60 -14.18 9.60
CA TYR A 86 0.33 -12.81 10.04
C TYR A 86 -0.37 -12.82 11.40
N PRO A 87 0.20 -12.21 12.45
CA PRO A 87 1.50 -11.51 12.47
C PRO A 87 2.68 -12.50 12.53
N TYR A 88 3.84 -12.08 12.02
CA TYR A 88 5.10 -12.83 12.01
C TYR A 88 6.06 -12.37 13.11
N ALA A 89 7.07 -13.18 13.43
CA ALA A 89 8.09 -12.79 14.40
C ALA A 89 8.97 -11.66 13.86
N PRO A 90 9.35 -10.64 14.66
CA PRO A 90 10.11 -9.48 14.17
C PRO A 90 11.40 -9.82 13.40
N GLU A 91 12.01 -10.96 13.72
CA GLU A 91 13.24 -11.47 13.10
C GLU A 91 13.03 -11.98 11.67
N GLU A 92 11.79 -12.32 11.29
CA GLU A 92 11.43 -12.72 9.93
C GLU A 92 11.30 -11.52 8.99
N ARG A 93 11.27 -10.29 9.52
CA ARG A 93 10.99 -9.09 8.72
C ARG A 93 12.07 -8.90 7.64
N PRO A 94 11.68 -8.81 6.36
CA PRO A 94 12.63 -8.57 5.28
C PRO A 94 13.21 -7.16 5.34
N VAL A 95 14.36 -6.96 4.69
CA VAL A 95 15.14 -5.71 4.79
C VAL A 95 14.38 -4.51 4.22
N GLU A 96 13.56 -4.74 3.20
CA GLU A 96 12.69 -3.77 2.51
C GLU A 96 11.70 -3.11 3.47
N LEU A 97 11.26 -3.84 4.51
CA LEU A 97 10.29 -3.38 5.50
C LEU A 97 10.92 -2.78 6.75
N LEU A 98 12.25 -2.73 6.83
CA LEU A 98 12.95 -2.06 7.93
C LEU A 98 13.00 -0.55 7.70
N PRO A 99 12.82 0.29 8.74
CA PRO A 99 12.95 1.75 8.62
C PRO A 99 14.28 2.26 8.08
N SER A 100 15.32 1.41 8.08
CA SER A 100 16.63 1.71 7.48
C SER A 100 16.65 1.60 5.95
N HIS A 101 15.65 0.95 5.34
CA HIS A 101 15.57 0.84 3.89
C HIS A 101 15.30 2.23 3.27
N PRO A 102 15.94 2.59 2.13
CA PRO A 102 15.80 3.91 1.52
C PRO A 102 14.35 4.35 1.26
N ASP A 103 13.45 3.39 1.00
CA ASP A 103 12.04 3.69 0.73
C ASP A 103 11.34 4.42 1.88
N TRP A 104 11.74 4.19 3.12
CA TRP A 104 11.17 4.89 4.28
C TRP A 104 11.58 6.36 4.35
N GLN A 105 12.68 6.73 3.71
CA GLN A 105 13.13 8.12 3.62
C GLN A 105 12.60 8.80 2.36
N GLU A 106 12.49 8.04 1.25
CA GLU A 106 12.08 8.59 -0.03
C GLU A 106 10.56 8.61 -0.22
N TYR A 107 9.87 7.52 0.13
CA TYR A 107 8.46 7.30 -0.19
C TYR A 107 7.56 7.35 1.05
N HIS A 108 7.88 6.62 2.13
CA HIS A 108 6.97 6.47 3.30
C HIS A 108 7.09 7.60 4.32
N THR A 109 6.88 8.85 3.87
CA THR A 109 7.13 10.04 4.69
C THR A 109 5.86 10.73 5.21
N ARG A 110 4.67 10.27 4.80
CA ARG A 110 3.40 10.86 5.22
C ARG A 110 2.88 10.16 6.48
N TYR A 111 3.06 10.77 7.65
CA TYR A 111 2.53 10.23 8.90
C TYR A 111 1.04 10.59 9.09
N ILE A 112 0.21 9.59 9.33
CA ILE A 112 -1.24 9.73 9.52
C ILE A 112 -1.61 9.29 10.95
N THR A 113 -2.57 10.00 11.54
CA THR A 113 -3.11 9.71 12.88
C THR A 113 -4.63 9.61 12.83
N PRO A 114 -5.27 8.86 13.76
CA PRO A 114 -6.73 8.78 13.84
C PRO A 114 -7.38 10.02 14.47
N ALA A 115 -6.65 11.12 14.66
CA ALA A 115 -7.16 12.33 15.31
C ALA A 115 -8.42 12.90 14.61
N PRO A 116 -8.48 13.04 13.27
CA PRO A 116 -9.66 13.54 12.58
C PRO A 116 -10.91 12.70 12.84
N PHE A 117 -10.76 11.38 12.98
CA PHE A 117 -11.86 10.48 13.36
C PHE A 117 -12.34 10.74 14.79
N ARG A 118 -11.41 10.83 15.75
CA ARG A 118 -11.72 11.01 17.17
C ARG A 118 -12.37 12.35 17.45
N ASP A 119 -11.95 13.40 16.75
CA ASP A 119 -12.45 14.76 16.99
C ASP A 119 -13.88 14.96 16.47
N VAL A 120 -14.32 14.20 15.47
CA VAL A 120 -15.72 14.19 14.99
C VAL A 120 -16.67 13.42 15.92
N LEU A 121 -16.15 12.56 16.80
CA LEU A 121 -16.94 11.80 17.78
C LEU A 121 -17.09 12.50 19.14
N LYS A 122 -16.46 13.65 19.33
CA LYS A 122 -16.63 14.51 20.51
C LYS A 122 -17.78 15.49 20.29
#